data_AF-A0A9D2LJI7-F1
#
_entry.id   AF-A0A9D2LJI7-F1
#
_cell.length_a   1.000
_cell.length_b   1.000
_cell.length_c   1.000
_cell.angle_alpha   90.00
_cell.angle_beta   90.00
_cell.angle_gamma   90.00
#
_symmetry.space_group_name_H-M   'P 1'
#
loop_
_entity.id
_entity.type
_entity.pdbx_description
1 polymer ?
#
loop_
_entity_poly.entity_id
_entity_poly.type
_entity_poly.pdbx_seq_one_letter_code
_entity_poly.pdbx_strand_id
1 'polypeptide(L)'
;METRVECLRLEGRRAVAAPDGPVARVSAKAVPALRGVEVLVIPPEVEAFYGLNRFENLRVVEYSGTADVFAFQDTLDWLSEKLADEEAFLFRLATNAIGARPISPALTAIAAPHMRPIHAMPRWASLMSTLDERAANGTVRQDTSRENIFLCQGYAQLKRLEYAFYLGLSLAAEPYSPEVDACYRPEVRFTGEERLIYALALLRGHSYQEFYTNGGTNDFRHMRPKEHYLDYLRQNLSLTDNDALRRQLLQLADLGFLDQDNCQAAVDLLLRSRLTEATAFLLDYCNRRWPKRVRDGGADFLDAEFAL
;
A
#
# COMPACT_ATOMS: atom_id res chain seq x y z
N MET A 1 -10.19 -23.35 -16.10
CA MET A 1 -10.24 -22.10 -15.31
C MET A 1 -11.27 -21.21 -15.98
N GLU A 2 -12.39 -20.94 -15.32
CA GLU A 2 -13.50 -20.15 -15.87
C GLU A 2 -13.35 -18.69 -15.43
N THR A 3 -13.28 -17.76 -16.38
CA THR A 3 -13.23 -16.31 -16.12
C THR A 3 -14.60 -15.71 -16.40
N ARG A 4 -15.17 -14.98 -15.43
CA ARG A 4 -16.45 -14.30 -15.61
C ARG A 4 -16.32 -12.78 -15.68
N VAL A 5 -17.16 -12.20 -16.53
CA VAL A 5 -17.26 -10.77 -16.78
C VAL A 5 -18.67 -10.35 -16.36
N GLU A 6 -18.81 -9.26 -15.60
CA GLU A 6 -20.11 -8.75 -15.06
C GLU A 6 -20.70 -9.50 -13.85
N CYS A 7 -19.90 -9.76 -12.82
CA CYS A 7 -20.39 -10.34 -11.54
C CYS A 7 -20.34 -9.32 -10.38
N LEU A 8 -20.69 -8.06 -10.61
CA LEU A 8 -20.67 -7.01 -9.58
C LEU A 8 -22.09 -6.58 -9.19
N ARG A 9 -22.41 -6.70 -7.90
CA ARG A 9 -23.63 -6.13 -7.31
C ARG A 9 -23.30 -4.77 -6.71
N LEU A 10 -23.97 -3.72 -7.18
CA LEU A 10 -23.76 -2.35 -6.71
C LEU A 10 -24.76 -1.99 -5.61
N GLU A 11 -24.26 -1.46 -4.49
CA GLU A 11 -25.01 -1.04 -3.31
C GLU A 11 -24.57 0.38 -2.92
N GLY A 12 -25.12 1.39 -3.61
CA GLY A 12 -24.72 2.79 -3.40
C GLY A 12 -23.26 3.02 -3.80
N ARG A 13 -22.40 3.33 -2.82
CA ARG A 13 -20.94 3.50 -3.01
C ARG A 13 -20.13 2.21 -2.82
N ARG A 14 -20.80 1.08 -2.60
CA ARG A 14 -20.18 -0.23 -2.40
C ARG A 14 -20.43 -1.12 -3.61
N ALA A 15 -19.44 -1.91 -3.99
CA ALA A 15 -19.58 -2.98 -4.99
C ALA A 15 -19.18 -4.32 -4.36
N VAL A 16 -19.95 -5.36 -4.62
CA VAL A 16 -19.67 -6.73 -4.13
C VAL A 16 -19.50 -7.64 -5.33
N ALA A 17 -18.36 -8.33 -5.42
CA ALA A 17 -18.20 -9.43 -6.36
C ALA A 17 -19.12 -10.58 -5.95
N ALA A 18 -20.04 -10.96 -6.83
CA ALA A 18 -21.07 -11.98 -6.62
C ALA A 18 -21.05 -12.96 -7.81
N PRO A 19 -20.04 -13.84 -7.90
CA PRO A 19 -20.03 -14.89 -8.91
C PRO A 19 -21.11 -15.96 -8.63
N ASP A 20 -21.91 -16.31 -9.63
CA ASP A 20 -22.87 -17.42 -9.50
C ASP A 20 -22.17 -18.79 -9.61
N GLY A 21 -21.73 -19.36 -8.49
CA GLY A 21 -21.04 -20.66 -8.42
C GLY A 21 -19.53 -20.55 -8.20
N PRO A 22 -18.77 -21.67 -8.32
CA PRO A 22 -17.34 -21.70 -8.03
C PRO A 22 -16.54 -21.04 -9.16
N VAL A 23 -16.46 -19.72 -9.15
CA VAL A 23 -15.72 -18.93 -10.13
C VAL A 23 -14.36 -18.53 -9.55
N ALA A 24 -13.30 -19.00 -10.18
CA ALA A 24 -11.93 -18.66 -9.81
C ALA A 24 -11.56 -17.22 -10.17
N ARG A 25 -12.03 -16.66 -11.29
CA ARG A 25 -11.56 -15.35 -11.79
C ARG A 25 -12.68 -14.42 -12.22
N VAL A 26 -12.63 -13.17 -11.76
CA VAL A 26 -13.63 -12.13 -12.00
C VAL A 26 -12.99 -10.94 -12.71
N SER A 27 -13.69 -10.35 -13.69
CA SER A 27 -13.25 -9.14 -14.38
C SER A 27 -14.33 -8.05 -14.39
N ALA A 28 -13.97 -6.87 -13.91
CA ALA A 28 -14.83 -5.69 -13.91
C ALA A 28 -14.85 -5.02 -15.28
N LYS A 29 -16.05 -4.89 -15.86
CA LYS A 29 -16.26 -4.16 -17.12
C LYS A 29 -16.35 -2.66 -16.85
N ALA A 30 -15.84 -1.86 -17.77
CA ALA A 30 -15.95 -0.41 -17.70
C ALA A 30 -17.42 0.03 -17.84
N VAL A 31 -18.06 0.40 -16.73
CA VAL A 31 -19.39 1.01 -16.70
C VAL A 31 -19.36 2.29 -15.85
N PRO A 32 -20.11 3.34 -16.22
CA PRO A 32 -20.06 4.64 -15.52
C PRO A 32 -20.33 4.55 -14.01
N ALA A 33 -21.16 3.60 -13.58
CA ALA A 33 -21.53 3.42 -12.18
C ALA A 33 -20.33 3.05 -11.26
N LEU A 34 -19.29 2.41 -11.79
CA LEU A 34 -18.10 2.04 -11.00
C LEU A 34 -17.29 3.27 -10.55
N ARG A 35 -17.46 4.42 -11.20
CA ARG A 35 -16.80 5.67 -10.79
C ARG A 35 -17.26 6.13 -9.41
N GLY A 36 -18.51 5.85 -9.02
CA GLY A 36 -19.06 6.23 -7.72
C GLY A 36 -18.73 5.27 -6.58
N VAL A 37 -18.06 4.15 -6.89
CA VAL A 37 -17.75 3.11 -5.90
C VAL A 37 -16.49 3.49 -5.14
N GLU A 38 -16.61 3.51 -3.81
CA GLU A 38 -15.53 3.78 -2.86
C GLU A 38 -15.05 2.50 -2.17
N VAL A 39 -15.89 1.46 -2.10
CA VAL A 39 -15.57 0.19 -1.44
C VAL A 39 -15.87 -1.00 -2.36
N LEU A 40 -14.90 -1.89 -2.55
CA LEU A 40 -15.05 -3.15 -3.28
C LEU A 40 -14.89 -4.32 -2.32
N VAL A 41 -15.85 -5.24 -2.33
CA VAL A 41 -15.82 -6.47 -1.53
C VAL A 41 -15.57 -7.64 -2.47
N ILE A 42 -14.53 -8.41 -2.19
CA ILE A 42 -14.18 -9.60 -2.93
C ILE A 42 -14.32 -10.79 -1.98
N PRO A 43 -15.20 -11.76 -2.27
CA PRO A 43 -15.31 -12.99 -1.49
C PRO A 43 -14.02 -13.84 -1.55
N PRO A 44 -13.72 -14.63 -0.50
CA PRO A 44 -12.49 -15.43 -0.42
C PRO A 44 -12.38 -16.50 -1.52
N GLU A 45 -13.50 -16.96 -2.09
CA GLU A 45 -13.54 -17.93 -3.20
C GLU A 45 -13.05 -17.37 -4.54
N VAL A 46 -12.93 -16.04 -4.67
CA VAL A 46 -12.35 -15.42 -5.86
C VAL A 46 -10.82 -15.51 -5.78
N GLU A 47 -10.22 -16.21 -6.76
CA GLU A 47 -8.77 -16.38 -6.87
C GLU A 47 -8.09 -15.21 -7.59
N ALA A 48 -8.79 -14.51 -8.50
CA ALA A 48 -8.28 -13.31 -9.17
C ALA A 48 -9.40 -12.32 -9.56
N PHE A 49 -9.08 -11.03 -9.48
CA PHE A 49 -9.95 -9.90 -9.79
C PHE A 49 -9.23 -8.90 -10.71
N TYR A 50 -9.81 -8.67 -11.89
CA TYR A 50 -9.28 -7.75 -12.90
C TYR A 50 -10.15 -6.49 -13.02
N GLY A 51 -9.52 -5.40 -13.44
CA GLY A 51 -10.25 -4.15 -13.75
C GLY A 51 -10.41 -3.19 -12.56
N LEU A 52 -9.53 -3.24 -11.56
CA LEU A 52 -9.52 -2.25 -10.47
C LEU A 52 -9.38 -0.81 -10.96
N ASN A 53 -8.70 -0.61 -12.09
CA ASN A 53 -8.57 0.70 -12.74
C ASN A 53 -9.90 1.30 -13.24
N ARG A 54 -11.00 0.52 -13.24
CA ARG A 54 -12.35 1.01 -13.58
C ARG A 54 -13.03 1.75 -12.42
N PHE A 55 -12.50 1.62 -11.21
CA PHE A 55 -13.05 2.24 -10.02
C PHE A 55 -12.25 3.49 -9.64
N GLU A 56 -12.59 4.63 -10.25
CA GLU A 56 -11.84 5.88 -10.11
C GLU A 56 -11.75 6.40 -8.67
N ASN A 57 -12.83 6.21 -7.89
CA ASN A 57 -12.92 6.66 -6.50
C ASN A 57 -12.73 5.54 -5.48
N LEU A 58 -12.23 4.37 -5.90
CA LEU A 58 -12.05 3.24 -5.00
C LEU A 58 -10.99 3.56 -3.95
N ARG A 59 -11.37 3.34 -2.70
CA ARG A 59 -10.57 3.59 -1.50
C ARG A 59 -10.32 2.30 -0.75
N VAL A 60 -11.32 1.45 -0.60
CA VAL A 60 -11.23 0.23 0.22
C VAL A 60 -11.45 -1.01 -0.63
N VAL A 61 -10.62 -2.03 -0.45
CA VAL A 61 -10.89 -3.40 -0.91
C VAL A 61 -10.94 -4.32 0.30
N GLU A 62 -12.09 -4.96 0.49
CA GLU A 62 -12.30 -5.97 1.52
C GLU A 62 -12.13 -7.36 0.89
N TYR A 63 -11.08 -8.08 1.30
CA TYR A 63 -10.83 -9.46 0.86
C TYR A 63 -10.19 -10.25 2.00
N SER A 64 -10.80 -11.38 2.35
CA SER A 64 -10.35 -12.28 3.43
C SER A 64 -9.81 -13.61 2.93
N GLY A 65 -9.67 -13.80 1.60
CA GLY A 65 -9.02 -14.97 1.04
C GLY A 65 -7.49 -14.86 1.04
N THR A 66 -6.82 -15.93 0.61
CA THR A 66 -5.34 -16.03 0.61
C THR A 66 -4.73 -16.08 -0.79
N ALA A 67 -5.55 -16.13 -1.84
CA ALA A 67 -5.08 -16.18 -3.22
C ALA A 67 -4.48 -14.84 -3.66
N ASP A 68 -3.69 -14.86 -4.74
CA ASP A 68 -3.23 -13.67 -5.44
C ASP A 68 -4.39 -13.00 -6.19
N VAL A 69 -5.29 -12.39 -5.43
CA VAL A 69 -6.55 -11.85 -5.93
C VAL A 69 -6.36 -10.69 -6.91
N PHE A 70 -5.18 -10.09 -6.99
CA PHE A 70 -4.87 -9.05 -7.97
C PHE A 70 -4.01 -9.55 -9.14
N ALA A 71 -3.77 -10.86 -9.22
CA ALA A 71 -2.99 -11.49 -10.27
C ALA A 71 -1.62 -10.82 -10.48
N PHE A 72 -0.94 -10.46 -9.39
CA PHE A 72 0.41 -9.94 -9.45
C PHE A 72 1.39 -10.95 -10.02
N GLN A 73 1.20 -12.24 -9.75
CA GLN A 73 2.03 -13.31 -10.29
C GLN A 73 1.97 -13.34 -11.83
N ASP A 74 0.79 -13.22 -12.43
CA ASP A 74 0.64 -13.14 -13.90
C ASP A 74 1.47 -11.97 -14.45
N THR A 75 1.45 -10.83 -13.75
CA THR A 75 2.22 -9.63 -14.12
C THR A 75 3.71 -9.86 -13.98
N LEU A 76 4.16 -10.48 -12.88
CA LEU A 76 5.57 -10.79 -12.65
C LEU A 76 6.10 -11.79 -13.66
N ASP A 77 5.37 -12.86 -13.97
CA ASP A 77 5.76 -13.84 -14.97
C ASP A 77 5.87 -13.20 -16.36
N TRP A 78 4.88 -12.40 -16.72
CA TRP A 78 4.91 -11.67 -17.99
C TRP A 78 6.05 -10.64 -18.05
N LEU A 79 6.36 -9.89 -17.01
CA LEU A 79 7.54 -9.01 -17.01
C LEU A 79 8.84 -9.84 -17.10
N SER A 80 8.88 -10.99 -16.43
CA SER A 80 10.09 -11.79 -16.26
C SER A 80 10.51 -12.58 -17.50
N GLU A 81 9.55 -12.96 -18.35
CA GLU A 81 9.80 -13.65 -19.63
C GLU A 81 10.78 -12.93 -20.55
N LYS A 82 10.89 -11.60 -20.44
CA LYS A 82 11.75 -10.78 -21.31
C LYS A 82 12.97 -10.22 -20.60
N LEU A 83 13.33 -10.71 -19.42
CA LEU A 83 14.48 -10.16 -18.67
C LEU A 83 15.79 -10.21 -19.45
N ALA A 84 15.99 -11.15 -20.38
CA ALA A 84 17.20 -11.22 -21.19
C ALA A 84 17.20 -10.29 -22.43
N ASP A 85 16.05 -9.76 -22.82
CA ASP A 85 15.87 -8.92 -24.02
C ASP A 85 15.50 -7.50 -23.57
N GLU A 86 16.49 -6.60 -23.63
CA GLU A 86 16.36 -5.25 -23.08
C GLU A 86 15.24 -4.44 -23.71
N GLU A 87 15.14 -4.43 -25.05
CA GLU A 87 14.11 -3.65 -25.76
C GLU A 87 12.71 -4.20 -25.45
N ALA A 88 12.55 -5.53 -25.50
CA ALA A 88 11.28 -6.16 -25.16
C ALA A 88 10.91 -5.94 -23.69
N PHE A 89 11.88 -5.99 -22.78
CA PHE A 89 11.65 -5.72 -21.36
C PHE A 89 11.21 -4.28 -21.11
N LEU A 90 11.91 -3.30 -21.68
CA LEU A 90 11.56 -1.88 -21.54
C LEU A 90 10.18 -1.58 -22.12
N PHE A 91 9.82 -2.20 -23.25
CA PHE A 91 8.48 -2.11 -23.81
C PHE A 91 7.42 -2.67 -22.85
N ARG A 92 7.68 -3.84 -22.25
CA ARG A 92 6.77 -4.47 -21.28
C ARG A 92 6.62 -3.61 -20.02
N LEU A 93 7.73 -3.07 -19.51
CA LEU A 93 7.72 -2.17 -18.35
C LEU A 93 6.90 -0.90 -18.63
N ALA A 94 7.09 -0.30 -19.80
CA ALA A 94 6.34 0.90 -20.19
C ALA A 94 4.84 0.64 -20.37
N THR A 95 4.46 -0.51 -20.92
CA THR A 95 3.04 -0.83 -21.20
C THR A 95 2.29 -1.30 -19.97
N ASN A 96 2.94 -2.01 -19.05
CA ASN A 96 2.30 -2.62 -17.88
C ASN A 96 2.48 -1.78 -16.62
N ALA A 97 3.72 -1.47 -16.21
CA ALA A 97 3.95 -0.75 -14.96
C ALA A 97 3.55 0.74 -15.03
N ILE A 98 3.69 1.36 -16.21
CA ILE A 98 3.36 2.79 -16.41
C ILE A 98 1.95 2.96 -16.98
N GLY A 99 1.57 2.10 -17.94
CA GLY A 99 0.28 2.18 -18.64
C GLY A 99 -0.92 1.64 -17.85
N ALA A 100 -0.74 0.58 -17.07
CA ALA A 100 -1.78 0.12 -16.16
C ALA A 100 -1.68 0.95 -14.88
N ARG A 101 -2.66 1.80 -14.58
CA ARG A 101 -2.71 2.48 -13.28
C ARG A 101 -2.76 1.40 -12.20
N PRO A 102 -1.72 1.22 -11.36
CA PRO A 102 -1.88 0.36 -10.21
C PRO A 102 -2.88 1.02 -9.28
N ILE A 103 -3.58 0.15 -8.53
CA ILE A 103 -4.30 0.40 -7.27
C ILE A 103 -4.08 1.83 -6.78
N SER A 104 -5.14 2.65 -6.72
CA SER A 104 -5.04 4.09 -6.40
C SER A 104 -4.10 4.35 -5.20
N PRO A 105 -3.37 5.48 -5.12
CA PRO A 105 -2.51 5.77 -3.96
C PRO A 105 -3.23 5.63 -2.61
N ALA A 106 -4.53 5.94 -2.57
CA ALA A 106 -5.40 5.71 -1.42
C ALA A 106 -5.58 4.21 -1.13
N LEU A 107 -5.85 3.39 -2.15
CA LEU A 107 -5.93 1.94 -1.99
C LEU A 107 -4.60 1.29 -1.63
N THR A 108 -3.45 1.80 -2.07
CA THR A 108 -2.14 1.32 -1.60
C THR A 108 -1.94 1.59 -0.12
N ALA A 109 -2.70 2.51 0.48
CA ALA A 109 -2.69 2.72 1.93
C ALA A 109 -3.56 1.72 2.70
N ILE A 110 -4.49 1.05 2.02
CA ILE A 110 -5.61 0.28 2.61
C ILE A 110 -5.53 -1.22 2.27
N ALA A 111 -4.82 -1.59 1.21
CA ALA A 111 -4.70 -2.97 0.75
C ALA A 111 -3.33 -3.57 1.10
N ALA A 112 -3.24 -4.33 2.20
CA ALA A 112 -2.65 -5.66 2.09
C ALA A 112 -3.75 -6.65 2.45
N PRO A 113 -4.47 -7.18 1.47
CA PRO A 113 -5.31 -8.37 1.68
C PRO A 113 -4.53 -9.50 2.37
N HIS A 114 -5.24 -10.50 2.89
CA HIS A 114 -4.70 -11.71 3.53
C HIS A 114 -3.89 -12.64 2.59
N MET A 115 -3.15 -12.08 1.62
CA MET A 115 -2.41 -12.81 0.59
C MET A 115 -0.90 -12.65 0.75
N ARG A 116 -0.17 -13.51 0.04
CA ARG A 116 1.30 -13.43 -0.03
C ARG A 116 1.73 -12.05 -0.56
N PRO A 117 2.69 -11.37 0.08
CA PRO A 117 3.16 -10.08 -0.39
C PRO A 117 4.00 -10.20 -1.66
N ILE A 118 3.98 -9.16 -2.48
CA ILE A 118 4.63 -9.19 -3.80
C ILE A 118 6.13 -9.50 -3.72
N HIS A 119 6.84 -9.06 -2.67
CA HIS A 119 8.26 -9.32 -2.53
C HIS A 119 8.61 -10.79 -2.26
N ALA A 120 7.63 -11.57 -1.77
CA ALA A 120 7.76 -13.00 -1.53
C ALA A 120 7.27 -13.84 -2.72
N MET A 121 6.78 -13.21 -3.79
CA MET A 121 6.33 -13.92 -4.98
C MET A 121 7.52 -14.42 -5.83
N PRO A 122 7.37 -15.58 -6.51
CA PRO A 122 8.31 -16.02 -7.52
C PRO A 122 8.65 -14.90 -8.52
N ARG A 123 9.89 -14.91 -9.01
CA ARG A 123 10.44 -13.92 -9.97
C ARG A 123 10.64 -12.50 -9.45
N TRP A 124 10.07 -12.08 -8.32
CA TRP A 124 10.28 -10.73 -7.78
C TRP A 124 11.76 -10.38 -7.63
N ALA A 125 12.53 -11.21 -6.93
CA ALA A 125 13.96 -10.97 -6.69
C ALA A 125 14.76 -10.86 -8.00
N SER A 126 14.44 -11.69 -9.00
CA SER A 126 15.09 -11.64 -10.31
C SER A 126 14.74 -10.36 -11.06
N LEU A 127 13.46 -9.96 -11.06
CA LEU A 127 12.99 -8.73 -11.70
C LEU A 127 13.67 -7.50 -11.09
N MET A 128 13.69 -7.42 -9.75
CA MET A 128 14.32 -6.31 -9.03
C MET A 128 15.82 -6.24 -9.26
N SER A 129 16.53 -7.39 -9.21
CA SER A 129 17.97 -7.45 -9.51
C SER A 129 18.29 -6.96 -10.91
N THR A 130 17.51 -7.37 -11.92
CA THR A 130 17.73 -6.92 -13.29
C THR A 130 17.42 -5.43 -13.46
N LEU A 131 16.39 -4.90 -12.78
CA LEU A 131 16.13 -3.46 -12.78
C LEU A 131 17.27 -2.68 -12.12
N ASP A 132 17.80 -3.16 -11.00
CA ASP A 132 18.91 -2.54 -10.29
C ASP A 132 20.20 -2.55 -11.15
N GLU A 133 20.52 -3.67 -11.79
CA GLU A 133 21.66 -3.79 -12.73
C GLU A 133 21.53 -2.81 -13.91
N ARG A 134 20.34 -2.71 -14.51
CA ARG A 134 20.08 -1.79 -15.62
C ARG A 134 20.14 -0.33 -15.18
N ALA A 135 19.57 0.00 -14.03
CA ALA A 135 19.64 1.33 -13.46
C ALA A 135 21.09 1.76 -13.15
N ALA A 136 21.93 0.83 -12.69
CA ALA A 136 23.34 1.07 -12.42
C ALA A 136 24.18 1.29 -13.70
N ASN A 137 23.80 0.66 -14.81
CA ASN A 137 24.51 0.73 -16.09
C ASN A 137 24.04 1.88 -17.00
N GLY A 138 22.98 2.61 -16.64
CA GLY A 138 22.47 3.75 -17.40
C GLY A 138 23.50 4.88 -17.51
N THR A 139 23.85 5.28 -18.73
CA THR A 139 24.82 6.36 -18.97
C THR A 139 24.16 7.74 -18.86
N VAL A 140 24.87 8.66 -18.19
CA VAL A 140 24.74 10.13 -18.14
C VAL A 140 23.31 10.70 -18.32
N ARG A 141 22.74 11.17 -17.20
CA ARG A 141 21.48 11.94 -17.09
C ARG A 141 20.22 11.14 -17.46
N GLN A 142 19.70 10.44 -16.44
CA GLN A 142 18.48 9.65 -16.46
C GLN A 142 17.19 10.44 -16.83
N ASP A 143 17.28 11.76 -16.93
CA ASP A 143 16.17 12.65 -17.23
C ASP A 143 15.95 12.92 -18.73
N THR A 144 16.84 12.43 -19.61
CA THR A 144 16.78 12.75 -21.05
C THR A 144 16.53 11.57 -21.98
N SER A 145 16.85 10.33 -21.59
CA SER A 145 16.54 9.15 -22.40
C SER A 145 15.18 8.55 -22.01
N ARG A 146 14.41 8.17 -23.03
CA ARG A 146 13.11 7.50 -22.88
C ARG A 146 13.21 6.21 -22.06
N GLU A 147 14.34 5.51 -22.18
CA GLU A 147 14.64 4.26 -21.47
C GLU A 147 14.76 4.48 -19.96
N ASN A 148 15.50 5.51 -19.55
CA ASN A 148 15.66 5.85 -18.14
C ASN A 148 14.33 6.28 -17.49
N ILE A 149 13.49 7.03 -18.21
CA ILE A 149 12.13 7.37 -17.74
C ILE A 149 11.32 6.10 -17.45
N PHE A 150 11.38 5.11 -18.35
CA PHE A 150 10.62 3.88 -18.18
C PHE A 150 11.14 3.01 -17.03
N LEU A 151 12.46 2.88 -16.90
CA LEU A 151 13.09 2.16 -15.80
C LEU A 151 12.73 2.77 -14.45
N CYS A 152 12.90 4.08 -14.30
CA CYS A 152 12.63 4.78 -13.04
C CYS A 152 11.14 4.75 -12.68
N GLN A 153 10.25 5.04 -13.62
CA GLN A 153 8.81 5.03 -13.36
C GLN A 153 8.31 3.62 -13.06
N GLY A 154 8.71 2.62 -13.85
CA GLY A 154 8.31 1.24 -13.62
C GLY A 154 8.77 0.71 -12.27
N TYR A 155 10.03 0.96 -11.90
CA TYR A 155 10.55 0.59 -10.58
C TYR A 155 9.82 1.29 -9.44
N ALA A 156 9.56 2.59 -9.56
CA ALA A 156 8.86 3.35 -8.53
C ALA A 156 7.44 2.81 -8.29
N GLN A 157 6.75 2.35 -9.34
CA GLN A 157 5.45 1.71 -9.21
C GLN A 157 5.54 0.36 -8.51
N LEU A 158 6.53 -0.47 -8.84
CA LEU A 158 6.76 -1.75 -8.16
C LEU A 158 7.09 -1.56 -6.68
N LYS A 159 7.94 -0.59 -6.33
CA LYS A 159 8.25 -0.25 -4.93
C LYS A 159 7.05 0.30 -4.17
N ARG A 160 6.23 1.14 -4.79
CA ARG A 160 4.98 1.60 -4.18
C ARG A 160 4.07 0.42 -3.85
N LEU A 161 3.99 -0.57 -4.74
CA LEU A 161 3.21 -1.78 -4.48
C LEU A 161 3.82 -2.62 -3.36
N GLU A 162 5.14 -2.81 -3.34
CA GLU A 162 5.85 -3.47 -2.23
C GLU A 162 5.54 -2.80 -0.87
N TYR A 163 5.61 -1.47 -0.81
CA TYR A 163 5.34 -0.72 0.43
C TYR A 163 3.86 -0.71 0.83
N ALA A 164 2.95 -0.83 -0.12
CA ALA A 164 1.53 -1.06 0.17
C ALA A 164 1.33 -2.36 0.95
N PHE A 165 2.07 -3.41 0.62
CA PHE A 165 2.04 -4.65 1.39
C PHE A 165 2.64 -4.50 2.80
N TYR A 166 3.65 -3.65 2.97
CA TYR A 166 4.19 -3.35 4.31
C TYR A 166 3.22 -2.55 5.18
N LEU A 167 2.29 -1.82 4.57
CA LEU A 167 1.23 -1.12 5.28
C LEU A 167 0.12 -2.03 5.78
N GLY A 168 -0.22 -3.04 5.01
CA GLY A 168 -1.50 -3.67 5.19
C GLY A 168 -1.53 -4.72 6.29
N LEU A 169 -2.56 -4.47 7.10
CA LEU A 169 -3.09 -5.18 8.24
C LEU A 169 -2.27 -5.19 9.54
N SER A 170 -2.95 -4.59 10.52
CA SER A 170 -2.76 -4.64 11.96
C SER A 170 -2.53 -6.07 12.46
N LEU A 171 -1.70 -6.21 13.49
CA LEU A 171 -1.56 -7.44 14.28
C LEU A 171 -2.90 -7.87 14.95
N ALA A 172 -3.94 -7.03 14.92
CA ALA A 172 -5.24 -7.27 15.56
C ALA A 172 -6.34 -7.89 14.65
N ALA A 173 -6.13 -8.04 13.34
CA ALA A 173 -7.04 -8.83 12.48
C ALA A 173 -6.75 -10.33 12.64
N GLU A 174 -7.71 -11.21 12.32
CA GLU A 174 -7.50 -12.67 12.36
C GLU A 174 -6.15 -13.03 11.70
N PRO A 175 -5.33 -13.88 12.35
CA PRO A 175 -3.96 -14.09 11.91
C PRO A 175 -3.95 -14.58 10.47
N TYR A 176 -3.02 -14.05 9.68
CA TYR A 176 -2.68 -14.63 8.39
C TYR A 176 -2.53 -16.15 8.52
N SER A 177 -2.79 -16.88 7.44
CA SER A 177 -2.38 -18.27 7.41
C SER A 177 -0.87 -18.35 7.73
N PRO A 178 -0.38 -19.38 8.43
CA PRO A 178 1.03 -19.48 8.81
C PRO A 178 1.99 -19.33 7.61
N GLU A 179 1.57 -19.75 6.43
CA GLU A 179 2.31 -19.60 5.18
C GLU A 179 2.46 -18.14 4.72
N VAL A 180 1.39 -17.34 4.86
CA VAL A 180 1.43 -15.92 4.52
C VAL A 180 2.19 -15.15 5.60
N ASP A 181 1.98 -15.45 6.88
CA ASP A 181 2.68 -14.78 7.98
C ASP A 181 4.21 -14.96 7.88
N ALA A 182 4.69 -16.15 7.51
CA ALA A 182 6.10 -16.43 7.28
C ALA A 182 6.74 -15.55 6.19
N CYS A 183 5.94 -14.99 5.27
CA CYS A 183 6.43 -14.08 4.22
C CYS A 183 6.64 -12.64 4.73
N TYR A 184 6.11 -12.31 5.91
CA TYR A 184 6.10 -10.97 6.46
C TYR A 184 6.95 -10.89 7.73
N ARG A 185 8.27 -10.79 7.57
CA ARG A 185 9.18 -10.66 8.70
C ARG A 185 9.08 -9.28 9.36
N PRO A 186 9.22 -9.15 10.69
CA PRO A 186 9.16 -7.86 11.38
C PRO A 186 10.10 -6.81 10.80
N GLU A 187 11.27 -7.21 10.32
CA GLU A 187 12.31 -6.30 9.79
C GLU A 187 11.92 -5.69 8.44
N VAL A 188 11.08 -6.39 7.66
CA VAL A 188 10.61 -5.89 6.35
C VAL A 188 9.33 -5.06 6.47
N ARG A 189 8.47 -5.33 7.46
CA ARG A 189 7.26 -4.55 7.75
C ARG A 189 7.59 -3.11 8.17
N PHE A 190 6.60 -2.23 8.07
CA PHE A 190 6.65 -0.94 8.76
C PHE A 190 6.23 -1.12 10.22
N THR A 191 6.96 -0.48 11.14
CA THR A 191 6.49 -0.27 12.52
C THR A 191 5.22 0.58 12.53
N GLY A 192 4.49 0.65 13.65
CA GLY A 192 3.31 1.52 13.75
C GLY A 192 3.62 2.99 13.43
N GLU A 193 4.75 3.50 13.94
CA GLU A 193 5.19 4.86 13.62
C GLU A 193 5.45 5.05 12.12
N GLU A 194 6.18 4.13 11.49
CA GLU A 194 6.50 4.19 10.06
C GLU A 194 5.26 4.05 9.19
N ARG A 195 4.30 3.21 9.62
CA ARG A 195 2.97 3.12 9.04
C ARG A 195 2.34 4.52 9.03
N LEU A 196 2.23 5.19 10.18
CA LEU A 196 1.62 6.52 10.26
C LEU A 196 2.33 7.55 9.38
N ILE A 197 3.66 7.60 9.42
CA ILE A 197 4.46 8.53 8.61
C ILE A 197 4.17 8.30 7.12
N TYR A 198 4.23 7.05 6.67
CA TYR A 198 4.01 6.71 5.27
C TYR A 198 2.57 7.02 4.83
N ALA A 199 1.56 6.72 5.65
CA ALA A 199 0.16 6.98 5.32
C ALA A 199 -0.18 8.48 5.28
N LEU A 200 0.32 9.27 6.23
CA LEU A 200 0.20 10.73 6.20
C LEU A 200 0.90 11.33 4.99
N ALA A 201 2.06 10.79 4.62
CA ALA A 201 2.78 11.23 3.44
C ALA A 201 1.97 10.97 2.16
N LEU A 202 1.38 9.77 2.00
CA LEU A 202 0.49 9.45 0.90
C LEU A 202 -0.72 10.40 0.82
N LEU A 203 -1.36 10.71 1.96
CA LEU A 203 -2.48 11.67 2.00
C LEU A 203 -2.08 13.09 1.55
N ARG A 204 -0.81 13.45 1.69
CA ARG A 204 -0.27 14.76 1.28
C ARG A 204 0.27 14.76 -0.15
N GLY A 205 0.15 13.66 -0.87
CA GLY A 205 0.65 13.52 -2.24
C GLY A 205 2.11 13.08 -2.32
N HIS A 206 2.79 12.90 -1.19
CA HIS A 206 4.15 12.39 -1.18
C HIS A 206 4.17 10.96 -1.69
N SER A 207 4.96 10.73 -2.73
CA SER A 207 5.08 9.44 -3.37
C SER A 207 6.53 9.05 -3.56
N TYR A 208 6.80 7.76 -3.75
CA TYR A 208 8.13 7.29 -4.12
C TYR A 208 8.60 7.89 -5.46
N GLN A 209 7.68 8.35 -6.31
CA GLN A 209 8.00 9.12 -7.50
C GLN A 209 8.51 10.54 -7.16
N GLU A 210 7.97 11.20 -6.13
CA GLU A 210 8.47 12.51 -5.67
C GLU A 210 9.88 12.42 -5.07
N PHE A 211 10.19 11.33 -4.38
CA PHE A 211 11.51 11.02 -3.82
C PHE A 211 12.62 11.02 -4.88
N TYR A 212 12.27 10.65 -6.11
CA TYR A 212 13.10 10.67 -7.31
C TYR A 212 12.66 11.80 -8.25
N THR A 213 12.63 13.05 -7.79
CA THR A 213 12.40 14.19 -8.68
C THR A 213 13.69 14.89 -9.08
N ASN A 214 13.66 15.49 -10.28
CA ASN A 214 14.83 16.06 -10.94
C ASN A 214 15.44 17.21 -10.12
N GLY A 215 16.73 17.16 -9.82
CA GLY A 215 17.47 18.18 -9.05
C GLY A 215 17.44 18.01 -7.53
N GLY A 216 16.85 16.95 -6.98
CA GLY A 216 16.93 16.60 -5.56
C GLY A 216 18.28 16.02 -5.13
N THR A 217 18.52 15.94 -3.81
CA THR A 217 19.74 15.35 -3.21
C THR A 217 19.89 13.84 -3.47
N ASN A 218 18.82 13.17 -3.92
CA ASN A 218 18.83 11.76 -4.29
C ASN A 218 19.15 11.63 -5.78
N ASP A 219 20.43 11.70 -6.14
CA ASP A 219 20.87 11.37 -7.51
C ASP A 219 20.38 9.94 -7.84
N PHE A 220 19.67 9.83 -8.96
CA PHE A 220 18.88 8.66 -9.33
C PHE A 220 19.72 7.45 -9.75
N ARG A 221 21.05 7.55 -9.66
CA ARG A 221 21.99 6.48 -10.02
C ARG A 221 21.82 5.21 -9.18
N HIS A 222 21.19 5.32 -8.00
CA HIS A 222 20.95 4.18 -7.12
C HIS A 222 19.57 4.25 -6.50
N MET A 223 18.81 3.17 -6.71
CA MET A 223 17.56 2.92 -5.99
C MET A 223 17.87 2.73 -4.51
N ARG A 224 17.01 3.28 -3.65
CA ARG A 224 17.26 3.36 -2.21
C ARG A 224 16.34 2.41 -1.45
N PRO A 225 16.85 1.74 -0.41
CA PRO A 225 16.07 0.82 0.38
C PRO A 225 15.02 1.55 1.23
N LYS A 226 14.15 0.77 1.88
CA LYS A 226 13.01 1.25 2.68
C LYS A 226 13.41 2.36 3.66
N GLU A 227 14.53 2.19 4.34
CA GLU A 227 15.01 3.07 5.41
C GLU A 227 15.30 4.48 4.88
N HIS A 228 15.95 4.57 3.72
CA HIS A 228 16.28 5.85 3.10
C HIS A 228 15.03 6.60 2.64
N TYR A 229 14.04 5.85 2.13
CA TYR A 229 12.77 6.45 1.74
C TYR A 229 11.99 6.95 2.97
N LEU A 230 11.97 6.19 4.06
CA LEU A 230 11.37 6.63 5.32
C LEU A 230 12.05 7.89 5.88
N ASP A 231 13.38 7.97 5.82
CA ASP A 231 14.11 9.17 6.24
C ASP A 231 13.76 10.39 5.40
N TYR A 232 13.60 10.22 4.08
CA TYR A 232 13.07 11.27 3.22
C TYR A 232 11.66 11.70 3.63
N LEU A 233 10.76 10.75 3.91
CA LEU A 233 9.40 11.09 4.33
C LEU A 233 9.41 11.84 5.67
N ARG A 234 10.21 11.41 6.65
CA ARG A 234 10.38 12.11 7.93
C ARG A 234 10.84 13.56 7.76
N GLN A 235 11.77 13.80 6.83
CA GLN A 235 12.29 15.14 6.54
C GLN A 235 11.28 16.04 5.82
N ASN A 236 10.43 15.47 4.97
CA ASN A 236 9.49 16.22 4.13
C ASN A 236 8.08 16.32 4.74
N LEU A 237 7.74 15.45 5.69
CA LEU A 237 6.48 15.46 6.40
C LEU A 237 6.52 16.46 7.56
N SER A 238 6.19 17.72 7.29
CA SER A 238 6.04 18.74 8.34
C SER A 238 4.74 18.54 9.11
N LEU A 239 4.81 17.94 10.29
CA LEU A 239 3.66 17.83 11.18
C LEU A 239 3.45 19.15 11.92
N THR A 240 2.24 19.70 11.82
CA THR A 240 1.83 20.92 12.50
C THR A 240 0.54 20.64 13.23
N ASP A 241 0.44 21.12 14.47
CA ASP A 241 -0.70 20.85 15.34
C ASP A 241 -1.88 21.74 14.94
N ASN A 242 -2.71 21.26 14.01
CA ASN A 242 -3.81 22.01 13.44
C ASN A 242 -4.97 21.11 13.00
N ASP A 243 -6.08 21.73 12.60
CA ASP A 243 -7.27 21.04 12.09
C ASP A 243 -7.00 20.19 10.84
N ALA A 244 -5.99 20.54 10.03
CA ALA A 244 -5.65 19.73 8.86
C ALA A 244 -5.08 18.37 9.28
N LEU A 245 -4.18 18.34 10.26
CA LEU A 245 -3.64 17.10 10.79
C LEU A 245 -4.73 16.24 11.44
N ARG A 246 -5.63 16.83 12.25
CA ARG A 246 -6.76 16.10 12.85
C ARG A 246 -7.68 15.47 11.81
N ARG A 247 -8.01 16.19 10.74
CA ARG A 247 -8.80 15.64 9.62
C ARG A 247 -8.08 14.50 8.90
N GLN A 248 -6.75 14.59 8.74
CA GLN A 248 -5.95 13.51 8.17
C GLN A 248 -5.98 12.26 9.08
N LEU A 249 -5.84 12.43 10.39
CA LEU A 249 -5.93 11.32 11.35
C LEU A 249 -7.32 10.66 11.33
N LEU A 250 -8.39 11.44 11.27
CA LEU A 250 -9.76 10.92 11.09
C LEU A 250 -9.90 10.14 9.79
N GLN A 251 -9.39 10.69 8.69
CA GLN A 251 -9.41 10.00 7.41
C GLN A 251 -8.64 8.67 7.48
N LEU A 252 -7.48 8.63 8.13
CA LEU A 252 -6.73 7.39 8.34
C LEU A 252 -7.52 6.38 9.20
N ALA A 253 -8.22 6.84 10.24
CA ALA A 253 -9.11 6.03 11.05
C ALA A 253 -10.28 5.43 10.24
N ASP A 254 -10.98 6.25 9.45
CA ASP A 254 -12.08 5.81 8.57
C ASP A 254 -11.61 4.78 7.54
N LEU A 255 -10.35 4.90 7.08
CA LEU A 255 -9.72 3.99 6.16
C LEU A 255 -9.20 2.69 6.85
N GLY A 256 -9.37 2.56 8.16
CA GLY A 256 -8.94 1.37 8.93
C GLY A 256 -7.44 1.32 9.21
N PHE A 257 -6.73 2.44 9.05
CA PHE A 257 -5.29 2.53 9.27
C PHE A 257 -4.91 2.59 10.76
N LEU A 258 -5.77 3.24 11.54
CA LEU A 258 -5.63 3.39 12.96
C LEU A 258 -6.37 2.23 13.63
N ASP A 259 -5.57 1.27 14.10
CA ASP A 259 -5.96 0.10 14.86
C ASP A 259 -5.37 0.18 16.29
N GLN A 260 -5.69 -0.76 17.18
CA GLN A 260 -5.29 -0.67 18.59
C GLN A 260 -3.76 -0.52 18.79
N ASP A 261 -2.95 -1.23 18.00
CA ASP A 261 -1.50 -1.23 18.14
C ASP A 261 -0.87 -0.02 17.45
N ASN A 262 -1.38 0.35 16.28
CA ASN A 262 -0.89 1.48 15.52
C ASN A 262 -1.30 2.82 16.15
N CYS A 263 -2.42 2.86 16.87
CA CYS A 263 -2.88 4.04 17.60
C CYS A 263 -1.94 4.45 18.72
N GLN A 264 -1.37 3.50 19.47
CA GLN A 264 -0.38 3.84 20.50
C GLN A 264 0.87 4.45 19.86
N ALA A 265 1.41 3.80 18.83
CA ALA A 265 2.58 4.31 18.12
C ALA A 265 2.33 5.69 17.50
N ALA A 266 1.10 5.94 17.03
CA ALA A 266 0.66 7.24 16.55
C ALA A 266 0.64 8.29 17.67
N VAL A 267 0.07 7.97 18.83
CA VAL A 267 0.09 8.84 20.02
C VAL A 267 1.52 9.17 20.43
N ASP A 268 2.40 8.17 20.52
CA ASP A 268 3.81 8.35 20.90
C ASP A 268 4.57 9.26 19.92
N LEU A 269 4.26 9.18 18.61
CA LEU A 269 4.84 10.06 17.60
C LEU A 269 4.37 11.50 17.78
N LEU A 270 3.06 11.71 17.99
CA LEU A 270 2.48 13.04 18.17
C LEU A 270 3.02 13.72 19.44
N LEU A 271 3.19 12.96 20.52
CA LEU A 271 3.80 13.43 21.77
C LEU A 271 5.26 13.83 21.59
N ARG A 272 6.09 12.97 20.99
CA ARG A 272 7.50 13.29 20.68
C ARG A 272 7.62 14.53 19.78
N SER A 273 6.65 14.73 18.90
CA SER A 273 6.55 15.89 18.01
C SER A 273 5.91 17.12 18.68
N ARG A 274 5.51 17.04 19.96
CA ARG A 274 4.85 18.11 20.73
C ARG A 274 3.55 18.62 20.10
N LEU A 275 2.75 17.72 19.54
CA LEU A 275 1.47 18.01 18.88
C LEU A 275 0.31 17.75 19.84
N THR A 276 0.16 18.62 20.83
CA THR A 276 -0.74 18.44 21.98
C THR A 276 -2.21 18.27 21.59
N GLU A 277 -2.74 19.08 20.68
CA GLU A 277 -4.15 19.01 20.28
C GLU A 277 -4.44 17.74 19.47
N ALA A 278 -3.56 17.41 18.51
CA ALA A 278 -3.66 16.17 17.74
C ALA A 278 -3.53 14.93 18.63
N THR A 279 -2.67 14.98 19.65
CA THR A 279 -2.53 13.91 20.65
C THR A 279 -3.82 13.75 21.43
N ALA A 280 -4.33 14.83 22.04
CA ALA A 280 -5.57 14.79 22.82
C ALA A 280 -6.76 14.30 21.99
N PHE A 281 -6.84 14.73 20.73
CA PHE A 281 -7.82 14.27 19.77
C PHE A 281 -7.74 12.75 19.53
N LEU A 282 -6.54 12.23 19.27
CA LEU A 282 -6.34 10.81 18.99
C LEU A 282 -6.61 9.95 20.23
N LEU A 283 -6.23 10.42 21.42
CA LEU A 283 -6.55 9.77 22.70
C LEU A 283 -8.06 9.63 22.93
N ASP A 284 -8.81 10.72 22.73
CA ASP A 284 -10.27 10.72 22.84
C ASP A 284 -10.91 9.78 21.79
N TYR A 285 -10.42 9.82 20.56
CA TYR A 285 -10.85 8.90 19.50
C TYR A 285 -10.64 7.43 19.91
N CYS A 286 -9.44 7.07 20.38
CA CYS A 286 -9.10 5.71 20.81
C CYS A 286 -10.01 5.23 21.96
N ASN A 287 -10.21 6.08 22.97
CA ASN A 287 -11.05 5.76 24.12
C ASN A 287 -12.52 5.52 23.74
N ARG A 288 -13.05 6.25 22.75
CA ARG A 288 -14.42 6.04 22.25
C ARG A 288 -14.54 4.80 21.37
N ARG A 289 -13.52 4.54 20.53
CA ARG A 289 -13.56 3.47 19.52
C ARG A 289 -13.29 2.09 20.11
N TRP A 290 -12.39 2.00 21.09
CA TRP A 290 -12.08 0.79 21.86
C TRP A 290 -12.27 1.05 23.35
N PRO A 291 -13.53 1.18 23.81
CA PRO A 291 -13.82 1.30 25.24
C PRO A 291 -13.23 0.09 25.96
N LYS A 292 -12.50 0.33 27.05
CA LYS A 292 -11.82 -0.67 27.89
C LYS A 292 -12.52 -2.05 27.87
N ARG A 293 -12.12 -2.96 26.98
CA ARG A 293 -12.34 -4.39 27.21
C ARG A 293 -11.37 -4.76 28.33
N VAL A 294 -11.93 -5.25 29.43
CA VAL A 294 -11.25 -5.77 30.62
C VAL A 294 -9.91 -6.39 30.23
N ARG A 295 -8.83 -5.62 30.39
CA ARG A 295 -7.46 -6.08 30.22
C ARG A 295 -7.13 -6.86 31.48
N ASP A 296 -7.08 -8.17 31.36
CA ASP A 296 -6.30 -8.97 32.30
C ASP A 296 -4.84 -8.49 32.22
N GLY A 297 -4.41 -7.74 33.23
CA GLY A 297 -3.02 -7.73 33.72
C GLY A 297 -1.95 -7.03 32.88
N GLY A 298 -2.21 -5.87 32.26
CA GLY A 298 -1.15 -5.11 31.59
C GLY A 298 -1.44 -3.61 31.48
N ALA A 299 -0.69 -2.84 32.28
CA ALA A 299 -0.50 -1.38 32.34
C ALA A 299 -1.47 -0.45 31.58
N ASP A 300 -2.01 0.51 32.34
CA ASP A 300 -2.96 1.53 31.92
C ASP A 300 -2.42 2.47 30.82
N PHE A 301 -3.30 2.84 29.89
CA PHE A 301 -3.04 3.82 28.82
C PHE A 301 -2.78 5.24 29.38
N LEU A 302 -3.27 5.53 30.58
CA LEU A 302 -3.15 6.84 31.23
C LEU A 302 -2.15 6.87 32.41
N ASP A 303 -1.79 5.72 32.98
CA ASP A 303 -0.94 5.69 34.18
C ASP A 303 0.56 5.71 33.85
N ALA A 304 0.95 5.46 32.60
CA ALA A 304 2.34 5.57 32.18
C ALA A 304 2.79 7.03 31.94
N GLU A 305 1.88 7.98 31.74
CA GLU A 305 2.22 9.34 31.27
C GLU A 305 2.03 10.47 32.30
N PHE A 306 1.44 10.19 33.47
CA PHE A 306 1.37 11.17 34.58
C PHE A 306 2.35 10.87 35.73
N ALA A 307 3.33 9.99 35.50
CA ALA A 307 4.36 9.63 36.48
C ALA A 307 5.75 10.23 36.17
N LEU A 308 5.82 11.34 35.42
CA LEU A 308 7.02 12.17 35.26
C LEU A 308 6.77 13.62 35.69
#